data_AF-M3IA81-F1
#
_entry.id   AF-M3IA81-F1
#
_cell.length_a   1.000
_cell.length_b   1.000
_cell.length_c   1.000
_cell.angle_alpha   90.00
_cell.angle_beta   90.00
_cell.angle_gamma   90.00
#
_symmetry.space_group_name_H-M   'P 1'
#
loop_
_entity.id
_entity.type
_entity.pdbx_description
1 polymer ?
#
loop_
_entity_poly.entity_id
_entity_poly.type
_entity_poly.pdbx_seq_one_letter_code
_entity_poly.pdbx_strand_id
1 'polypeptide(L)'
;IFKNGEVLHYIPEGISFKPIFKDRLKMNASKIYFPDELNGYIVDESGTVWTSNDGGFNFYPNRLTHLAFHDIHKTINGEIFLAGERGALYRSTDEGNTWIQLSHKRYNFIRIWSFTGTDITELFLMDSLGNILISTDLGEHWNPFYTPMNGKLWANLLLERKENGQIKILNIGEYRTISVTESKDQKFATTLITGGDSVFTIYSFLRILFPLSGIWLFFLSLYSLIPNTKVPLKASSVGAAVTGVIFLVFLWGFQVYILSFTETTMIIYKALAAIPIFLLGVYSLSLIVLFGAEITACLQFRERYIAPLHSLEEMNTSPSNEFRKLILTLKSAYKIQKEKKSPLLMLNFLPSLV
;
A
#
# COMPACT_ATOMS: atom_id res chain seq x y z
N ILE A 1 12.01 15.90 -28.82
CA ILE A 1 13.15 15.06 -28.37
C ILE A 1 12.83 13.62 -28.67
N PHE A 2 13.74 12.93 -29.33
CA PHE A 2 13.57 11.51 -29.65
C PHE A 2 13.96 10.65 -28.45
N LYS A 3 13.43 9.42 -28.39
CA LYS A 3 13.70 8.47 -27.29
C LYS A 3 15.19 8.14 -27.12
N ASN A 4 15.99 8.36 -28.16
CA ASN A 4 17.45 8.22 -28.14
C ASN A 4 18.19 9.41 -27.50
N GLY A 5 17.48 10.46 -27.05
CA GLY A 5 18.04 11.65 -26.42
C GLY A 5 18.42 12.77 -27.39
N GLU A 6 18.08 12.64 -28.67
CA GLU A 6 18.32 13.69 -29.67
C GLU A 6 17.31 14.82 -29.56
N VAL A 7 17.83 16.05 -29.54
CA VAL A 7 17.03 17.27 -29.58
C VAL A 7 17.20 17.89 -30.96
N LEU A 8 16.10 17.91 -31.71
CA LEU A 8 16.07 18.48 -33.06
C LEU A 8 15.22 19.76 -33.06
N HIS A 9 15.70 20.77 -33.77
CA HIS A 9 14.93 21.95 -34.13
C HIS A 9 14.17 21.68 -35.44
N TYR A 10 12.86 21.91 -35.45
CA TYR A 10 12.03 21.81 -36.65
C TYR A 10 12.06 23.13 -37.42
N ILE A 11 12.39 23.07 -38.70
CA ILE A 11 12.41 24.24 -39.59
C ILE A 11 11.27 24.10 -40.59
N PRO A 12 10.21 24.93 -40.48
CA PRO A 12 9.07 24.88 -41.39
C PRO A 12 9.46 25.15 -42.84
N GLU A 13 10.38 26.10 -43.09
CA GLU A 13 10.89 26.36 -44.45
C GLU A 13 11.73 25.18 -44.95
N GLY A 14 11.13 24.33 -45.77
CA GLY A 14 11.78 23.17 -46.37
C GLY A 14 11.67 21.85 -45.59
N ILE A 15 10.78 21.77 -44.59
CA ILE A 15 10.46 20.56 -43.80
C ILE A 15 11.73 19.77 -43.43
N SER A 16 12.58 20.39 -42.61
CA SER A 16 13.83 19.76 -42.18
C SER A 16 13.98 19.77 -40.66
N PHE A 17 14.77 18.84 -40.15
CA PHE A 17 15.15 18.75 -38.75
C PHE A 17 16.65 18.97 -38.63
N LYS A 18 17.08 19.86 -37.73
CA LYS A 18 18.50 20.07 -37.44
C LYS A 18 18.82 19.67 -36.00
N PRO A 19 19.87 18.86 -35.76
CA PRO A 19 20.30 18.57 -34.41
C PRO A 19 20.83 19.84 -33.74
N ILE A 20 20.29 20.13 -32.56
CA ILE A 20 20.72 21.26 -31.73
C ILE A 20 22.08 20.93 -31.08
N PHE A 21 22.20 19.73 -30.52
CA PHE A 21 23.45 19.27 -29.90
C PHE A 21 24.24 18.41 -30.88
N LYS A 22 25.19 19.02 -31.61
CA LYS A 22 26.02 18.32 -32.60
C LYS A 22 27.09 17.42 -31.96
N ASP A 23 27.65 17.84 -30.82
CA ASP A 23 28.79 17.18 -30.16
C ASP A 23 28.43 16.43 -28.87
N ARG A 24 27.17 16.46 -28.43
CA ARG A 24 26.72 15.68 -27.25
C ARG A 24 25.96 14.45 -27.70
N LEU A 25 26.44 13.30 -27.24
CA LEU A 25 25.94 12.01 -27.70
C LEU A 25 24.46 11.79 -27.39
N LYS A 26 23.94 12.09 -26.18
CA LYS A 26 22.53 11.87 -25.77
C LYS A 26 22.19 12.71 -24.53
N MET A 27 21.05 13.41 -24.51
CA MET A 27 20.49 14.04 -23.30
C MET A 27 19.24 13.29 -22.84
N ASN A 28 19.13 12.98 -21.54
CA ASN A 28 17.90 12.42 -20.99
C ASN A 28 16.98 13.54 -20.46
N ALA A 29 16.36 14.25 -21.40
CA ALA A 29 15.49 15.38 -21.07
C ALA A 29 14.16 14.90 -20.49
N SER A 30 13.78 15.48 -19.35
CA SER A 30 12.54 15.19 -18.67
C SER A 30 11.42 16.12 -19.11
N LYS A 31 11.71 17.40 -19.38
CA LYS A 31 10.76 18.36 -19.94
C LYS A 31 11.44 19.42 -20.80
N ILE A 32 10.73 19.86 -21.84
CA ILE A 32 11.03 21.06 -22.63
C ILE A 32 9.89 22.04 -22.40
N TYR A 33 10.21 23.31 -22.23
CA TYR A 33 9.24 24.34 -21.94
C TYR A 33 9.65 25.66 -22.61
N PHE A 34 8.74 26.21 -23.40
CA PHE A 34 8.88 27.51 -24.05
C PHE A 34 7.73 28.40 -23.56
N PRO A 35 7.97 29.32 -22.62
CA PRO A 35 6.96 30.29 -22.22
C PRO A 35 6.65 31.33 -23.31
N ASP A 36 7.59 31.57 -24.23
CA ASP A 36 7.45 32.49 -25.35
C ASP A 36 8.28 32.01 -26.57
N GLU A 37 8.28 32.78 -27.66
CA GLU A 37 8.93 32.40 -28.92
C GLU A 37 10.47 32.42 -28.85
N LEU A 38 11.07 33.12 -27.88
CA LEU A 38 12.51 33.29 -27.78
C LEU A 38 13.09 32.48 -26.62
N ASN A 39 12.44 32.49 -25.48
CA ASN A 39 12.93 31.85 -24.27
C ASN A 39 12.52 30.38 -24.23
N GLY A 40 13.53 29.51 -24.21
CA GLY A 40 13.37 28.06 -24.15
C GLY A 40 14.12 27.47 -22.97
N TYR A 41 13.52 26.44 -22.35
CA TYR A 41 14.11 25.74 -21.23
C TYR A 41 14.03 24.23 -21.42
N ILE A 42 15.10 23.52 -21.09
CA ILE A 42 15.11 22.06 -21.01
C ILE A 42 15.60 21.66 -19.64
N VAL A 43 14.94 20.71 -19.00
CA VAL A 43 15.43 20.08 -17.78
C VAL A 43 15.65 18.60 -17.99
N ASP A 44 16.68 18.06 -17.34
CA ASP A 44 17.09 16.67 -17.50
C ASP A 44 17.22 15.92 -16.16
N GLU A 45 17.38 14.61 -16.28
CA GLU A 45 17.53 13.72 -15.12
C GLU A 45 18.87 13.88 -14.38
N SER A 46 19.82 14.63 -14.94
CA SER A 46 21.13 14.86 -14.33
C SER A 46 21.17 16.02 -13.35
N GLY A 47 20.05 16.76 -13.23
CA GLY A 47 19.90 17.97 -12.44
C GLY A 47 20.39 19.23 -13.17
N THR A 48 20.39 19.21 -14.50
CA THR A 48 20.77 20.35 -15.33
C THR A 48 19.54 21.02 -15.91
N VAL A 49 19.50 22.35 -15.83
CA VAL A 49 18.59 23.19 -16.60
C VAL A 49 19.36 23.83 -17.76
N TRP A 50 18.77 23.83 -18.93
CA TRP A 50 19.33 24.39 -20.15
C TRP A 50 18.48 25.56 -20.57
N THR A 51 19.11 26.70 -20.83
CA THR A 51 18.42 27.94 -21.20
C THR A 51 18.73 28.31 -22.64
N SER A 52 17.73 28.81 -23.34
CA SER A 52 17.81 29.38 -24.68
C SER A 52 17.09 30.72 -24.68
N ASN A 53 17.63 31.69 -25.41
CA ASN A 53 17.07 33.01 -25.61
C ASN A 53 16.91 33.33 -27.11
N ASP A 54 17.04 32.31 -27.97
CA ASP A 54 17.03 32.42 -29.43
C ASP A 54 15.99 31.48 -30.06
N GLY A 55 14.93 31.12 -29.34
CA GLY A 55 13.87 30.24 -29.85
C GLY A 55 14.29 28.77 -29.95
N GLY A 56 15.34 28.38 -29.23
CA GLY A 56 15.81 27.00 -29.17
C GLY A 56 16.83 26.62 -30.24
N PHE A 57 17.45 27.59 -30.92
CA PHE A 57 18.59 27.31 -31.81
C PHE A 57 19.84 26.92 -31.00
N ASN A 58 20.08 27.58 -29.87
CA ASN A 58 21.18 27.28 -28.96
C ASN A 58 20.68 27.13 -27.52
N PHE A 59 21.27 26.18 -26.79
CA PHE A 59 20.98 25.93 -25.38
C PHE A 59 22.25 25.91 -24.54
N TYR A 60 22.24 26.64 -23.43
CA TYR A 60 23.36 26.76 -22.49
C TYR A 60 23.05 25.98 -21.21
N PRO A 61 23.92 25.04 -20.79
CA PRO A 61 23.69 24.23 -19.60
C PRO A 61 24.00 25.01 -18.31
N ASN A 62 23.16 24.83 -17.30
CA ASN A 62 23.43 25.22 -15.92
C ASN A 62 23.06 24.06 -14.99
N ARG A 63 24.08 23.43 -14.39
CA ARG A 63 23.85 22.29 -13.50
C ARG A 63 23.65 22.76 -12.08
N LEU A 64 22.44 22.55 -11.56
CA LEU A 64 22.05 23.02 -10.23
C LEU A 64 22.18 21.93 -9.15
N THR A 65 22.04 20.66 -9.54
CA THR A 65 22.02 19.54 -8.60
C THR A 65 22.42 18.22 -9.27
N HIS A 66 22.40 17.13 -8.50
CA HIS A 66 22.54 15.75 -8.96
C HIS A 66 21.20 14.99 -8.99
N LEU A 67 20.11 15.65 -8.61
CA LEU A 67 18.76 15.10 -8.59
C LEU A 67 18.04 15.39 -9.91
N ALA A 68 17.21 14.46 -10.36
CA ALA A 68 16.44 14.65 -11.58
C ALA A 68 15.40 15.76 -11.41
N PHE A 69 15.30 16.63 -12.41
CA PHE A 69 14.17 17.56 -12.54
C PHE A 69 13.07 16.91 -13.35
N HIS A 70 11.82 17.05 -12.91
CA HIS A 70 10.65 16.46 -13.57
C HIS A 70 9.80 17.50 -14.28
N ASP A 71 9.80 18.74 -13.77
CA ASP A 71 8.97 19.79 -14.31
C ASP A 71 9.62 21.18 -14.16
N ILE A 72 9.21 22.07 -15.06
CA ILE A 72 9.57 23.49 -15.09
C ILE A 72 8.34 24.32 -15.45
N HIS A 73 8.21 25.47 -14.81
CA HIS A 73 7.11 26.42 -15.03
C HIS A 73 7.57 27.86 -14.82
N LYS A 74 7.17 28.77 -15.72
CA LYS A 74 7.35 30.22 -15.57
C LYS A 74 6.01 30.85 -15.20
N THR A 75 5.99 31.65 -14.14
CA THR A 75 4.81 32.43 -13.72
C THR A 75 4.59 33.58 -14.72
N ILE A 76 3.38 34.16 -14.71
CA ILE A 76 3.11 35.36 -15.53
C ILE A 76 3.98 36.56 -15.12
N ASN A 77 4.36 36.63 -13.84
CA ASN A 77 5.23 37.67 -13.28
C ASN A 77 6.72 37.46 -13.63
N GLY A 78 7.07 36.35 -14.29
CA GLY A 78 8.41 36.09 -14.82
C GLY A 78 9.30 35.21 -13.96
N GLU A 79 8.88 34.80 -12.76
CA GLU A 79 9.64 33.85 -11.97
C GLU A 79 9.57 32.44 -12.55
N ILE A 80 10.69 31.71 -12.47
CA ILE A 80 10.79 30.36 -12.99
C ILE A 80 10.98 29.40 -11.83
N PHE A 81 10.23 28.30 -11.85
CA PHE A 81 10.33 27.25 -10.86
C PHE A 81 10.71 25.92 -11.50
N LEU A 82 11.60 25.20 -10.83
CA LEU A 82 11.99 23.82 -11.16
C LEU A 82 11.54 22.89 -10.05
N ALA A 83 10.91 21.79 -10.41
CA ALA A 83 10.46 20.77 -9.47
C ALA A 83 10.99 19.39 -9.86
N GLY A 84 11.39 18.59 -8.88
CA GLY A 84 11.97 17.27 -9.16
C GLY A 84 12.11 16.34 -7.96
N GLU A 85 13.01 15.37 -8.12
CA GLU A 85 13.19 14.27 -7.20
C GLU A 85 13.64 14.70 -5.81
N ARG A 86 13.21 13.94 -4.80
CA ARG A 86 13.57 14.13 -3.38
C ARG A 86 13.36 15.57 -2.88
N GLY A 87 12.39 16.28 -3.47
CA GLY A 87 12.01 17.61 -3.06
C GLY A 87 12.89 18.70 -3.64
N ALA A 88 13.59 18.43 -4.75
CA ALA A 88 14.26 19.45 -5.52
C ALA A 88 13.24 20.51 -5.94
N LEU A 89 13.43 21.73 -5.47
CA LEU A 89 12.61 22.89 -5.78
C LEU A 89 13.56 24.08 -5.87
N TYR A 90 13.59 24.72 -7.03
CA TYR A 90 14.43 25.90 -7.28
C TYR A 90 13.59 27.01 -7.89
N ARG A 91 13.94 28.25 -7.57
CA ARG A 91 13.31 29.46 -8.10
C ARG A 91 14.36 30.37 -8.72
N SER A 92 14.06 30.94 -9.88
CA SER A 92 14.83 32.02 -10.50
C SER A 92 13.94 33.24 -10.69
N THR A 93 14.52 34.43 -10.52
CA THR A 93 13.87 35.73 -10.72
C THR A 93 14.54 36.53 -11.86
N ASP A 94 15.51 35.94 -12.54
CA ASP A 94 16.35 36.58 -13.56
C ASP A 94 16.46 35.70 -14.82
N GLU A 95 15.32 35.13 -15.23
CA GLU A 95 15.15 34.33 -16.44
C GLU A 95 16.00 33.04 -16.51
N GLY A 96 16.43 32.54 -15.35
CA GLY A 96 17.19 31.28 -15.23
C GLY A 96 18.70 31.48 -15.17
N ASN A 97 19.18 32.72 -15.04
CA ASN A 97 20.60 33.03 -14.87
C ASN A 97 21.09 32.61 -13.47
N THR A 98 20.33 32.92 -12.43
CA THR A 98 20.61 32.51 -11.04
C THR A 98 19.42 31.82 -10.41
N TRP A 99 19.69 30.94 -9.44
CA TRP A 99 18.70 30.07 -8.83
C TRP A 99 18.85 30.03 -7.31
N ILE A 100 17.73 30.14 -6.61
CA ILE A 100 17.59 29.97 -5.17
C ILE A 100 16.96 28.60 -4.91
N GLN A 101 17.50 27.84 -3.96
CA GLN A 101 16.98 26.53 -3.59
C GLN A 101 15.91 26.66 -2.48
N LEU A 102 14.71 26.15 -2.75
CA LEU A 102 13.54 26.14 -1.84
C LEU A 102 13.19 24.72 -1.37
N SER A 103 14.14 23.79 -1.45
CA SER A 103 13.92 22.35 -1.37
C SER A 103 13.13 21.87 -0.13
N HIS A 104 12.25 20.89 -0.36
CA HIS A 104 11.40 20.29 0.66
C HIS A 104 11.52 18.75 0.68
N LYS A 105 12.34 18.20 1.58
CA LYS A 105 12.77 16.78 1.59
C LYS A 105 11.65 15.73 1.73
N ARG A 106 10.43 16.13 2.11
CA ARG A 106 9.30 15.22 2.37
C ARG A 106 8.67 14.64 1.10
N TYR A 107 8.76 15.35 -0.03
CA TYR A 107 7.98 15.04 -1.23
C TYR A 107 8.90 14.77 -2.42
N ASN A 108 8.39 14.07 -3.42
CA ASN A 108 9.03 13.94 -4.73
C ASN A 108 8.10 14.63 -5.74
N PHE A 109 8.50 15.76 -6.31
CA PHE A 109 7.61 16.60 -7.10
C PHE A 109 7.64 16.21 -8.57
N ILE A 110 6.48 15.96 -9.16
CA ILE A 110 6.33 15.54 -10.56
C ILE A 110 5.76 16.63 -11.46
N ARG A 111 5.04 17.60 -10.90
CA ARG A 111 4.46 18.73 -11.62
C ARG A 111 4.48 20.02 -10.81
N ILE A 112 4.63 21.15 -11.49
CA ILE A 112 4.45 22.50 -10.96
C ILE A 112 3.63 23.35 -11.92
N TRP A 113 2.72 24.17 -11.39
CA TRP A 113 1.99 25.19 -12.15
C TRP A 113 1.63 26.37 -11.26
N SER A 114 1.21 27.49 -11.87
CA SER A 114 0.80 28.69 -11.14
C SER A 114 -0.52 29.25 -11.65
N PHE A 115 -1.21 29.97 -10.78
CA PHE A 115 -2.31 30.84 -11.13
C PHE A 115 -2.04 32.22 -10.54
N THR A 116 -2.18 33.26 -11.34
CA THR A 116 -2.01 34.63 -10.86
C THR A 116 -3.36 35.30 -10.86
N GLY A 117 -3.86 35.56 -9.65
CA GLY A 117 -5.01 36.42 -9.42
C GLY A 117 -4.63 37.90 -9.50
N THR A 118 -5.54 38.76 -9.08
CA THR A 118 -5.30 40.22 -9.06
C THR A 118 -4.15 40.62 -8.14
N ASP A 119 -4.03 39.96 -6.99
CA ASP A 119 -3.14 40.38 -5.91
C ASP A 119 -2.08 39.34 -5.53
N ILE A 120 -2.32 38.06 -5.83
CA ILE A 120 -1.46 36.95 -5.43
C ILE A 120 -1.22 35.96 -6.55
N THR A 121 -0.01 35.40 -6.58
CA THR A 121 0.32 34.23 -7.40
C THR A 121 0.26 32.99 -6.50
N GLU A 122 -0.70 32.13 -6.78
CA GLU A 122 -0.81 30.81 -6.18
C GLU A 122 0.04 29.81 -6.97
N LEU A 123 0.93 29.12 -6.30
CA LEU A 123 1.72 28.03 -6.87
C LEU A 123 1.15 26.70 -6.41
N PHE A 124 1.19 25.73 -7.31
CA PHE A 124 0.75 24.37 -7.02
C PHE A 124 1.86 23.39 -7.38
N LEU A 125 2.05 22.41 -6.51
CA LEU A 125 2.96 21.29 -6.71
C LEU A 125 2.20 19.98 -6.60
N MET A 126 2.41 19.08 -7.55
CA MET A 126 1.94 17.70 -7.41
C MET A 126 3.12 16.78 -7.10
N ASP A 127 2.97 15.94 -6.08
CA ASP A 127 3.96 14.92 -5.73
C ASP A 127 3.73 13.59 -6.47
N SER A 128 4.69 12.69 -6.36
CA SER A 128 4.67 11.37 -7.00
C SER A 128 3.60 10.44 -6.43
N LEU A 129 2.86 10.82 -5.39
CA LEU A 129 1.72 10.09 -4.86
C LEU A 129 0.39 10.73 -5.29
N GLY A 130 0.42 11.87 -5.98
CA GLY A 130 -0.74 12.61 -6.41
C GLY A 130 -1.27 13.62 -5.41
N ASN A 131 -0.55 13.88 -4.31
CA ASN A 131 -0.87 14.99 -3.43
C ASN A 131 -0.60 16.30 -4.15
N ILE A 132 -1.51 17.26 -4.02
CA ILE A 132 -1.33 18.62 -4.48
C ILE A 132 -1.08 19.50 -3.26
N LEU A 133 0.00 20.28 -3.33
CA LEU A 133 0.33 21.33 -2.36
C LEU A 133 0.07 22.69 -3.00
N ILE A 134 -0.28 23.68 -2.18
CA ILE A 134 -0.44 25.08 -2.59
C ILE A 134 0.51 25.97 -1.79
N SER A 135 1.07 26.97 -2.46
CA SER A 135 1.82 28.08 -1.86
C SER A 135 1.25 29.40 -2.35
N THR A 136 1.10 30.38 -1.44
CA THR A 136 0.65 31.75 -1.75
C THR A 136 1.75 32.78 -1.53
N ASP A 137 2.96 32.32 -1.20
CA ASP A 137 4.12 33.12 -0.84
C ASP A 137 5.32 32.78 -1.72
N LEU A 138 5.06 32.50 -3.01
CA LEU A 138 6.07 32.23 -4.03
C LEU A 138 7.00 31.04 -3.71
N GLY A 139 6.48 30.04 -3.01
CA GLY A 139 7.13 28.76 -2.79
C GLY A 139 7.93 28.68 -1.49
N GLU A 140 7.86 29.70 -0.62
CA GLU A 140 8.49 29.69 0.70
C GLU A 140 7.79 28.69 1.63
N HIS A 141 6.46 28.66 1.66
CA HIS A 141 5.67 27.71 2.43
C HIS A 141 4.65 26.96 1.58
N TRP A 142 4.49 25.67 1.88
CA TRP A 142 3.61 24.76 1.15
C TRP A 142 2.60 24.10 2.09
N ASN A 143 1.32 24.24 1.77
CA ASN A 143 0.22 23.64 2.50
C ASN A 143 -0.43 22.53 1.67
N PRO A 144 -0.85 21.41 2.28
CA PRO A 144 -1.65 20.40 1.59
C PRO A 144 -2.93 21.02 1.05
N PHE A 145 -3.12 20.90 -0.26
CA PHE A 145 -4.31 21.37 -0.95
C PHE A 145 -5.25 20.22 -1.28
N TYR A 146 -4.74 19.13 -1.83
CA TYR A 146 -5.52 17.95 -2.14
C TYR A 146 -4.72 16.67 -1.87
N THR A 147 -5.37 15.69 -1.26
CA THR A 147 -4.81 14.34 -1.08
C THR A 147 -5.81 13.34 -1.64
N PRO A 148 -5.41 12.51 -2.63
CA PRO A 148 -6.31 11.51 -3.19
C PRO A 148 -6.68 10.49 -2.12
N MET A 149 -7.97 10.19 -1.99
CA MET A 149 -8.46 9.19 -1.03
C MET A 149 -8.14 7.75 -1.46
N ASN A 150 -8.13 7.49 -2.78
CA ASN A 150 -7.95 6.16 -3.35
C ASN A 150 -6.92 6.19 -4.49
N GLY A 151 -5.75 5.60 -4.27
CA GLY A 151 -4.73 5.40 -5.30
C GLY A 151 -3.97 6.66 -5.70
N LYS A 152 -2.90 6.46 -6.47
CA LYS A 152 -2.02 7.55 -6.93
C LYS A 152 -2.66 8.32 -8.08
N LEU A 153 -2.56 9.66 -8.08
CA LEU A 153 -2.81 10.43 -9.31
C LEU A 153 -1.60 10.42 -10.23
N TRP A 154 -1.85 10.27 -11.54
CA TRP A 154 -0.81 10.32 -12.58
C TRP A 154 -0.78 11.67 -13.28
N ALA A 155 -1.96 12.25 -13.47
CA ALA A 155 -2.12 13.56 -14.07
C ALA A 155 -3.34 14.26 -13.48
N ASN A 156 -3.28 15.58 -13.46
CA ASN A 156 -4.41 16.43 -13.15
C ASN A 156 -4.48 17.54 -14.20
N LEU A 157 -5.69 18.01 -14.46
CA LEU A 157 -5.96 19.16 -15.28
C LEU A 157 -6.95 20.03 -14.52
N LEU A 158 -6.53 21.25 -14.18
CA LEU A 158 -7.44 22.24 -13.63
C LEU A 158 -8.42 22.66 -14.73
N LEU A 159 -9.71 22.43 -14.52
CA LEU A 159 -10.78 22.78 -15.46
C LEU A 159 -11.31 24.21 -15.21
N GLU A 160 -11.44 24.60 -13.94
CA GLU A 160 -12.02 25.89 -13.57
C GLU A 160 -11.44 26.39 -12.25
N ARG A 161 -11.16 27.70 -12.18
CA ARG A 161 -10.89 28.45 -10.95
C ARG A 161 -11.81 29.66 -10.91
N LYS A 162 -12.74 29.70 -9.96
CA LYS A 162 -13.64 30.84 -9.73
C LYS A 162 -13.02 31.83 -8.76
N GLU A 163 -13.42 33.10 -8.86
CA GLU A 163 -12.99 34.19 -7.96
C GLU A 163 -13.33 33.92 -6.49
N ASN A 164 -14.41 33.17 -6.23
CA ASN A 164 -14.79 32.74 -4.88
C ASN A 164 -13.89 31.63 -4.30
N GLY A 165 -12.78 31.30 -4.96
CA GLY A 165 -11.83 30.26 -4.55
C GLY A 165 -12.25 28.85 -4.95
N GLN A 166 -13.41 28.66 -5.60
CA GLN A 166 -13.83 27.34 -6.02
C GLN A 166 -12.95 26.82 -7.16
N ILE A 167 -12.53 25.57 -7.05
CA ILE A 167 -11.78 24.88 -8.09
C ILE A 167 -12.52 23.64 -8.57
N LYS A 168 -12.32 23.36 -9.86
CA LYS A 168 -12.72 22.12 -10.50
C LYS A 168 -11.49 21.50 -11.16
N ILE A 169 -11.08 20.32 -10.70
CA ILE A 169 -9.92 19.60 -11.24
C ILE A 169 -10.38 18.28 -11.83
N LEU A 170 -9.99 18.01 -13.07
CA LEU A 170 -10.05 16.69 -13.68
C LEU A 170 -8.80 15.91 -13.29
N ASN A 171 -8.99 14.81 -12.59
CA ASN A 171 -7.93 13.94 -12.13
C ASN A 171 -7.94 12.65 -12.94
N ILE A 172 -6.74 12.21 -13.33
CA ILE A 172 -6.49 10.91 -13.94
C ILE A 172 -5.50 10.18 -13.04
N GLY A 173 -5.96 9.10 -12.42
CA GLY A 173 -5.17 8.32 -11.50
C GLY A 173 -5.15 6.84 -11.79
N GLU A 174 -4.47 6.14 -10.90
CA GLU A 174 -4.55 4.69 -10.73
C GLU A 174 -6.01 4.24 -10.68
N TYR A 175 -6.27 3.00 -11.12
CA TYR A 175 -7.61 2.40 -11.19
C TYR A 175 -8.55 2.95 -12.28
N ARG A 176 -8.00 3.55 -13.36
CA ARG A 176 -8.78 4.14 -14.49
C ARG A 176 -9.74 5.25 -14.04
N THR A 177 -9.50 5.79 -12.86
CA THR A 177 -10.34 6.76 -12.16
C THR A 177 -10.18 8.11 -12.85
N ILE A 178 -11.03 8.39 -13.83
CA ILE A 178 -11.26 9.77 -14.25
C ILE A 178 -12.24 10.33 -13.24
N SER A 179 -11.77 11.28 -12.45
CA SER A 179 -12.61 11.92 -11.44
C SER A 179 -12.56 13.43 -11.60
N VAL A 180 -13.66 14.08 -11.27
CA VAL A 180 -13.69 15.53 -11.16
C VAL A 180 -13.87 15.91 -9.71
N THR A 181 -12.87 16.60 -9.18
CA THR A 181 -12.88 17.11 -7.83
C THR A 181 -13.30 18.57 -7.84
N GLU A 182 -14.39 18.86 -7.14
CA GLU A 182 -14.89 20.21 -6.94
C GLU A 182 -14.75 20.61 -5.46
N SER A 183 -14.31 21.84 -5.20
CA SER A 183 -14.33 22.38 -3.84
C SER A 183 -15.75 22.86 -3.49
N LYS A 184 -16.42 22.16 -2.58
CA LYS A 184 -17.73 22.52 -2.03
C LYS A 184 -17.59 22.75 -0.53
N ASP A 185 -17.97 23.94 -0.05
CA ASP A 185 -17.95 24.30 1.38
C ASP A 185 -16.62 24.01 2.08
N GLN A 186 -15.50 24.43 1.45
CA GLN A 186 -14.11 24.19 1.90
C GLN A 186 -13.66 22.71 1.93
N LYS A 187 -14.48 21.79 1.44
CA LYS A 187 -14.13 20.37 1.28
C LYS A 187 -14.05 19.99 -0.20
N PHE A 188 -13.17 19.05 -0.51
CA PHE A 188 -13.07 18.50 -1.86
C PHE A 188 -14.08 17.35 -2.01
N ALA A 189 -15.04 17.53 -2.90
CA ALA A 189 -15.96 16.49 -3.32
C ALA A 189 -15.47 15.90 -4.64
N THR A 190 -15.00 14.66 -4.60
CA THR A 190 -14.55 13.94 -5.81
C THR A 190 -15.70 13.15 -6.40
N THR A 191 -16.12 13.53 -7.61
CA THR A 191 -17.09 12.78 -8.41
C THR A 191 -16.36 11.85 -9.36
N LEU A 192 -16.71 10.57 -9.35
CA LEU A 192 -16.14 9.59 -10.27
C LEU A 192 -16.89 9.65 -11.61
N ILE A 193 -16.18 9.91 -12.71
CA ILE A 193 -16.76 9.90 -14.07
C ILE A 193 -16.67 8.50 -14.69
N THR A 194 -15.50 7.88 -14.60
CA THR A 194 -15.26 6.52 -15.10
C THR A 194 -14.12 5.86 -14.34
N GLY A 195 -14.11 4.52 -14.30
CA GLY A 195 -13.11 3.73 -13.57
C GLY A 195 -13.45 3.55 -12.11
N GLY A 196 -14.41 2.66 -11.83
CA GLY A 196 -14.48 2.01 -10.53
C GLY A 196 -13.65 0.72 -10.55
N ASP A 197 -13.38 0.16 -9.38
CA ASP A 197 -12.98 -1.23 -9.24
C ASP A 197 -14.02 -2.10 -9.95
N SER A 198 -13.75 -2.52 -11.19
CA SER A 198 -14.42 -3.71 -11.69
C SER A 198 -13.87 -4.85 -10.86
N VAL A 199 -14.68 -5.28 -9.89
CA VAL A 199 -14.47 -6.47 -9.05
C VAL A 199 -14.06 -7.68 -9.89
N PHE A 200 -14.43 -7.69 -11.18
CA PHE A 200 -14.19 -8.75 -12.15
C PHE A 200 -12.97 -8.56 -13.09
N THR A 201 -12.05 -7.61 -12.85
CA THR A 201 -10.81 -7.57 -13.66
C THR A 201 -9.84 -8.68 -13.25
N ILE A 202 -9.16 -9.29 -14.22
CA ILE A 202 -8.10 -10.29 -14.00
C ILE A 202 -7.05 -9.82 -12.98
N TYR A 203 -6.70 -8.54 -13.02
CA TYR A 203 -5.76 -7.90 -12.09
C TYR A 203 -6.27 -7.91 -10.64
N SER A 204 -7.55 -7.60 -10.41
CA SER A 204 -8.18 -7.61 -9.08
C SER A 204 -8.19 -9.02 -8.48
N PHE A 205 -8.46 -10.03 -9.32
CA PHE A 205 -8.38 -11.43 -8.91
C PHE A 205 -6.95 -11.83 -8.55
N LEU A 206 -5.97 -11.51 -9.40
CA LEU A 206 -4.56 -11.82 -9.15
C LEU A 206 -4.03 -11.10 -7.90
N ARG A 207 -4.45 -9.86 -7.65
CA ARG A 207 -4.07 -9.07 -6.45
C ARG A 207 -4.48 -9.75 -5.14
N ILE A 208 -5.63 -10.42 -5.11
CA ILE A 208 -6.12 -11.13 -3.91
C ILE A 208 -5.55 -12.56 -3.88
N LEU A 209 -5.54 -13.26 -5.01
CA LEU A 209 -5.10 -14.65 -5.09
C LEU A 209 -3.61 -14.80 -4.81
N PHE A 210 -2.76 -13.90 -5.31
CA PHE A 210 -1.31 -14.03 -5.20
C PHE A 210 -0.79 -13.97 -3.74
N PRO A 211 -1.23 -13.01 -2.90
CA PRO A 211 -0.87 -13.03 -1.48
C PRO A 211 -1.45 -14.24 -0.74
N LEU A 212 -2.69 -14.64 -1.03
CA LEU A 212 -3.32 -15.80 -0.40
C LEU A 212 -2.58 -17.10 -0.72
N SER A 213 -2.19 -17.29 -1.98
CA SER A 213 -1.41 -18.45 -2.39
C SER A 213 -0.01 -18.42 -1.78
N GLY A 214 0.62 -17.25 -1.67
CA GLY A 214 1.90 -17.09 -0.98
C GLY A 214 1.86 -17.48 0.50
N ILE A 215 0.85 -17.01 1.24
CA ILE A 215 0.65 -17.36 2.66
C ILE A 215 0.39 -18.87 2.81
N TRP A 216 -0.49 -19.42 1.96
CA TRP A 216 -0.78 -20.84 1.98
C TRP A 216 0.47 -21.68 1.68
N LEU A 217 1.27 -21.33 0.67
CA LEU A 217 2.52 -22.01 0.33
C LEU A 217 3.56 -21.90 1.44
N PHE A 218 3.65 -20.76 2.13
CA PHE A 218 4.56 -20.58 3.26
C PHE A 218 4.22 -21.55 4.41
N PHE A 219 2.97 -21.62 4.84
CA PHE A 219 2.56 -22.54 5.90
C PHE A 219 2.59 -24.01 5.43
N LEU A 220 2.29 -24.29 4.16
CA LEU A 220 2.44 -25.62 3.58
C LEU A 220 3.89 -26.10 3.69
N SER A 221 4.85 -25.23 3.35
CA SER A 221 6.28 -25.48 3.49
C SER A 221 6.67 -25.74 4.95
N LEU A 222 6.21 -24.88 5.87
CA LEU A 222 6.46 -25.02 7.30
C LEU A 222 5.99 -26.39 7.82
N TYR A 223 4.75 -26.78 7.52
CA TYR A 223 4.16 -28.03 8.01
C TYR A 223 4.61 -29.28 7.24
N SER A 224 5.17 -29.13 6.05
CA SER A 224 5.69 -30.27 5.28
C SER A 224 7.18 -30.53 5.48
N LEU A 225 7.99 -29.50 5.77
CA LEU A 225 9.46 -29.61 5.82
C LEU A 225 10.04 -29.65 7.23
N ILE A 226 9.45 -28.90 8.17
CA ILE A 226 10.01 -28.80 9.54
C ILE A 226 9.80 -30.07 10.37
N PRO A 227 8.63 -30.74 10.33
CA PRO A 227 8.43 -31.94 11.14
C PRO A 227 9.42 -33.06 10.78
N ASN A 228 9.95 -33.75 11.78
CA ASN A 228 10.82 -34.92 11.58
C ASN A 228 10.02 -36.19 11.20
N THR A 229 8.94 -36.03 10.42
CA THR A 229 8.07 -37.11 9.95
C THR A 229 7.61 -36.83 8.53
N LYS A 230 7.26 -37.88 7.78
CA LYS A 230 6.74 -37.74 6.42
C LYS A 230 5.27 -37.32 6.47
N VAL A 231 5.02 -36.02 6.36
CA VAL A 231 3.67 -35.45 6.35
C VAL A 231 3.07 -35.54 4.95
N PRO A 232 1.88 -36.14 4.77
CA PRO A 232 1.22 -36.16 3.46
C PRO A 232 0.76 -34.75 3.07
N LEU A 233 1.01 -34.35 1.81
CA LEU A 233 0.66 -33.01 1.28
C LEU A 233 -0.81 -32.63 1.45
N LYS A 234 -1.72 -33.60 1.46
CA LYS A 234 -3.15 -33.36 1.68
C LYS A 234 -3.44 -32.87 3.11
N ALA A 235 -2.74 -33.40 4.12
CA ALA A 235 -2.94 -33.01 5.52
C ALA A 235 -2.30 -31.65 5.80
N SER A 236 -1.07 -31.42 5.33
CA SER A 236 -0.37 -30.14 5.50
C SER A 236 -1.04 -29.00 4.73
N SER A 237 -1.63 -29.28 3.55
CA SER A 237 -2.42 -28.30 2.79
C SER A 237 -3.63 -27.76 3.56
N VAL A 238 -4.37 -28.64 4.23
CA VAL A 238 -5.53 -28.24 5.03
C VAL A 238 -5.09 -27.46 6.26
N GLY A 239 -4.06 -27.91 6.97
CA GLY A 239 -3.49 -27.16 8.08
C GLY A 239 -3.01 -25.77 7.66
N ALA A 240 -2.28 -25.67 6.54
CA ALA A 240 -1.81 -24.41 5.99
C ALA A 240 -2.94 -23.44 5.60
N ALA A 241 -4.03 -23.96 5.02
CA ALA A 241 -5.19 -23.14 4.67
C ALA A 241 -5.87 -22.56 5.91
N VAL A 242 -6.09 -23.38 6.94
CA VAL A 242 -6.70 -22.93 8.20
C VAL A 242 -5.79 -21.92 8.92
N THR A 243 -4.48 -22.20 9.01
CA THR A 243 -3.52 -21.26 9.59
C THR A 243 -3.49 -19.94 8.84
N GLY A 244 -3.49 -19.97 7.49
CA GLY A 244 -3.52 -18.77 6.67
C GLY A 244 -4.73 -17.88 6.95
N VAL A 245 -5.91 -18.48 7.10
CA VAL A 245 -7.14 -17.73 7.46
C VAL A 245 -7.03 -17.11 8.84
N ILE A 246 -6.63 -17.89 9.85
CA ILE A 246 -6.48 -17.39 11.24
C ILE A 246 -5.43 -16.28 11.30
N PHE A 247 -4.32 -16.45 10.57
CA PHE A 247 -3.24 -15.48 10.47
C PHE A 247 -3.72 -14.16 9.85
N LEU A 248 -4.55 -14.19 8.81
CA LEU A 248 -5.13 -12.97 8.21
C LEU A 248 -6.08 -12.26 9.16
N VAL A 249 -6.93 -13.00 9.87
CA VAL A 249 -7.82 -12.44 10.91
C VAL A 249 -7.00 -11.80 12.03
N PHE A 250 -5.91 -12.46 12.44
CA PHE A 250 -4.97 -11.91 13.42
C PHE A 250 -4.31 -10.63 12.92
N LEU A 251 -3.79 -10.59 11.70
CA LEU A 251 -3.17 -9.37 11.13
C LEU A 251 -4.16 -8.19 11.13
N TRP A 252 -5.40 -8.44 10.72
CA TRP A 252 -6.45 -7.42 10.73
C TRP A 252 -6.74 -6.93 12.15
N GLY A 253 -6.97 -7.84 13.10
CA GLY A 253 -7.24 -7.48 14.49
C GLY A 253 -6.05 -6.79 15.19
N PHE A 254 -4.83 -7.23 14.91
CA PHE A 254 -3.60 -6.67 15.47
C PHE A 254 -3.34 -5.26 14.95
N GLN A 255 -3.66 -4.98 13.68
CA GLN A 255 -3.62 -3.63 13.13
C GLN A 255 -4.60 -2.69 13.84
N VAL A 256 -5.85 -3.12 14.05
CA VAL A 256 -6.87 -2.34 14.79
C VAL A 256 -6.37 -2.04 16.21
N TYR A 257 -5.79 -3.04 16.88
CA TYR A 257 -5.20 -2.88 18.20
C TYR A 257 -4.08 -1.84 18.23
N ILE A 258 -3.11 -1.90 17.30
CA ILE A 258 -2.00 -0.92 17.23
C ILE A 258 -2.51 0.49 16.97
N LEU A 259 -3.50 0.67 16.11
CA LEU A 259 -4.06 1.99 15.80
C LEU A 259 -4.74 2.60 17.03
N SER A 260 -5.59 1.84 17.71
CA SER A 260 -6.24 2.29 18.96
C SER A 260 -5.22 2.60 20.07
N PHE A 261 -4.20 1.75 20.21
CA PHE A 261 -3.13 1.95 21.19
C PHE A 261 -2.25 3.17 20.87
N THR A 262 -2.03 3.44 19.57
CA THR A 262 -1.24 4.59 19.11
C THR A 262 -1.93 5.91 19.43
N GLU A 263 -3.25 6.01 19.23
CA GLU A 263 -3.99 7.25 19.51
C GLU A 263 -4.03 7.59 21.01
N THR A 264 -4.07 6.60 21.88
CA THR A 264 -4.31 6.81 23.32
C THR A 264 -3.02 6.98 24.14
N THR A 265 -1.95 6.27 23.78
CA THR A 265 -0.77 6.10 24.65
C THR A 265 0.55 6.56 24.04
N MET A 266 0.58 6.91 22.76
CA MET A 266 1.83 7.21 22.02
C MET A 266 2.37 8.63 22.24
N ILE A 267 1.73 9.45 23.09
CA ILE A 267 2.21 10.80 23.45
C ILE A 267 3.41 10.74 24.42
N ILE A 268 3.54 9.68 25.24
CA ILE A 268 4.50 9.68 26.38
C ILE A 268 5.51 8.51 26.35
N TYR A 269 5.17 7.31 25.81
CA TYR A 269 5.99 6.09 25.95
C TYR A 269 6.39 5.40 24.62
N LYS A 270 6.63 6.18 23.56
CA LYS A 270 6.87 5.70 22.17
C LYS A 270 7.75 4.45 22.03
N ALA A 271 8.93 4.43 22.64
CA ALA A 271 9.87 3.32 22.48
C ALA A 271 9.58 2.14 23.43
N LEU A 272 9.10 2.40 24.64
CA LEU A 272 8.87 1.36 25.65
C LEU A 272 7.66 0.49 25.31
N ALA A 273 6.63 1.07 24.68
CA ALA A 273 5.43 0.34 24.25
C ALA A 273 5.70 -0.69 23.13
N ALA A 274 6.77 -0.50 22.35
CA ALA A 274 7.10 -1.43 21.27
C ALA A 274 7.42 -2.84 21.80
N ILE A 275 8.03 -2.95 22.99
CA ILE A 275 8.43 -4.23 23.59
C ILE A 275 7.23 -5.14 23.87
N PRO A 276 6.22 -4.76 24.68
CA PRO A 276 5.07 -5.61 24.96
C PRO A 276 4.23 -5.88 23.71
N ILE A 277 4.10 -4.92 22.79
CA ILE A 277 3.38 -5.11 21.51
C ILE A 277 4.09 -6.17 20.66
N PHE A 278 5.41 -6.08 20.55
CA PHE A 278 6.22 -7.07 19.83
C PHE A 278 6.09 -8.47 20.45
N LEU A 279 6.20 -8.57 21.77
CA LEU A 279 6.07 -9.84 22.49
C LEU A 279 4.68 -10.46 22.31
N LEU A 280 3.62 -9.66 22.38
CA LEU A 280 2.26 -10.10 22.10
C LEU A 280 2.14 -10.64 20.68
N GLY A 281 2.71 -9.94 19.70
CA GLY A 281 2.76 -10.37 18.30
C GLY A 281 3.43 -11.73 18.13
N VAL A 282 4.64 -11.90 18.67
CA VAL A 282 5.39 -13.17 18.61
C VAL A 282 4.62 -14.31 19.31
N TYR A 283 4.06 -14.03 20.50
CA TYR A 283 3.28 -15.02 21.25
C TYR A 283 2.06 -15.49 20.45
N SER A 284 1.25 -14.57 19.93
CA SER A 284 0.07 -14.92 19.13
C SER A 284 0.45 -15.68 17.86
N LEU A 285 1.51 -15.28 17.16
CA LEU A 285 2.00 -16.00 15.99
C LEU A 285 2.42 -17.43 16.31
N SER A 286 3.08 -17.65 17.44
CA SER A 286 3.48 -19.00 17.87
C SER A 286 2.27 -19.91 18.11
N LEU A 287 1.20 -19.38 18.72
CA LEU A 287 -0.04 -20.13 18.95
C LEU A 287 -0.76 -20.46 17.64
N ILE A 288 -0.81 -19.52 16.70
CA ILE A 288 -1.43 -19.71 15.39
C ILE A 288 -0.68 -20.81 14.62
N VAL A 289 0.65 -20.77 14.62
CA VAL A 289 1.48 -21.79 13.96
C VAL A 289 1.28 -23.15 14.62
N LEU A 290 1.28 -23.22 15.95
CA LEU A 290 1.09 -24.45 16.72
C LEU A 290 -0.29 -25.07 16.44
N PHE A 291 -1.35 -24.26 16.44
CA PHE A 291 -2.71 -24.71 16.17
C PHE A 291 -2.84 -25.35 14.78
N GLY A 292 -2.25 -24.74 13.76
CA GLY A 292 -2.23 -25.34 12.42
C GLY A 292 -1.41 -26.62 12.30
N ALA A 293 -0.32 -26.73 13.07
CA ALA A 293 0.46 -27.95 13.15
C ALA A 293 -0.35 -29.09 13.82
N GLU A 294 -1.15 -28.77 14.84
CA GLU A 294 -2.05 -29.72 15.50
C GLU A 294 -3.12 -30.24 14.52
N ILE A 295 -3.76 -29.35 13.76
CA ILE A 295 -4.70 -29.74 12.70
C ILE A 295 -4.03 -30.67 11.68
N THR A 296 -2.82 -30.32 11.24
CA THR A 296 -2.05 -31.15 10.30
C THR A 296 -1.78 -32.54 10.89
N ALA A 297 -1.38 -32.62 12.16
CA ALA A 297 -1.11 -33.88 12.85
C ALA A 297 -2.37 -34.74 13.04
N CYS A 298 -3.51 -34.12 13.38
CA CYS A 298 -4.79 -34.81 13.50
C CYS A 298 -5.24 -35.42 12.16
N LEU A 299 -5.01 -34.72 11.05
CA LEU A 299 -5.33 -35.22 9.71
C LEU A 299 -4.33 -36.29 9.24
N GLN A 300 -3.04 -36.14 9.57
CA GLN A 300 -2.02 -37.14 9.26
C GLN A 300 -2.30 -38.47 9.97
N PHE A 301 -2.68 -38.43 11.25
CA PHE A 301 -2.94 -39.61 12.07
C PHE A 301 -4.43 -39.80 12.38
N ARG A 302 -5.29 -39.60 11.38
CA ARG A 302 -6.74 -39.65 11.54
C ARG A 302 -7.22 -40.93 12.24
N GLU A 303 -6.65 -42.08 11.89
CA GLU A 303 -7.02 -43.38 12.47
C GLU A 303 -6.75 -43.47 13.97
N ARG A 304 -5.68 -42.83 14.47
CA ARG A 304 -5.35 -42.78 15.90
C ARG A 304 -6.41 -42.03 16.73
N TYR A 305 -7.11 -41.08 16.10
CA TYR A 305 -8.13 -40.26 16.76
C TYR A 305 -9.57 -40.75 16.49
N ILE A 306 -9.78 -41.64 15.51
CA ILE A 306 -11.09 -42.16 15.13
C ILE A 306 -11.33 -43.59 15.63
N ALA A 307 -10.29 -44.36 15.97
CA ALA A 307 -10.47 -45.72 16.48
C ALA A 307 -11.29 -45.75 17.80
N PRO A 308 -12.38 -46.54 17.88
CA PRO A 308 -12.97 -46.90 19.17
C PRO A 308 -11.94 -47.71 19.95
N LEU A 309 -11.81 -47.43 21.26
CA LEU A 309 -10.94 -48.11 22.23
C LEU A 309 -10.39 -49.47 21.73
N HIS A 310 -9.14 -49.50 21.26
CA HIS A 310 -8.40 -50.75 21.27
C HIS A 310 -8.01 -51.09 22.72
N SER A 311 -8.06 -52.38 23.02
CA SER A 311 -7.93 -53.05 24.31
C SER A 311 -6.93 -52.40 25.28
N LEU A 312 -7.34 -52.35 26.54
CA LEU A 312 -6.64 -51.78 27.70
C LEU A 312 -5.26 -52.41 28.01
N GLU A 313 -4.74 -53.30 27.16
CA GLU A 313 -3.59 -54.16 27.48
C GLU A 313 -2.25 -53.68 26.93
N GLU A 314 -2.18 -52.76 25.96
CA GLU A 314 -0.90 -52.44 25.29
C GLU A 314 -0.37 -51.00 25.45
N MET A 315 -0.91 -50.17 26.33
CA MET A 315 -0.41 -48.79 26.51
C MET A 315 0.42 -48.61 27.77
N ASN A 316 1.74 -48.76 27.61
CA ASN A 316 2.77 -48.51 28.60
C ASN A 316 2.65 -47.12 29.26
N THR A 317 2.86 -47.19 30.58
CA THR A 317 3.05 -46.20 31.64
C THR A 317 3.44 -44.76 31.23
N SER A 318 2.49 -43.83 31.38
CA SER A 318 2.74 -42.40 31.59
C SER A 318 1.74 -41.87 32.63
N PRO A 319 2.12 -40.96 33.56
CA PRO A 319 1.22 -40.44 34.60
C PRO A 319 -0.06 -39.79 34.06
N SER A 320 0.00 -39.21 32.85
CA SER A 320 -1.17 -38.65 32.15
C SER A 320 -2.22 -39.73 31.81
N ASN A 321 -1.76 -40.97 31.61
CA ASN A 321 -2.63 -42.11 31.31
C ASN A 321 -3.36 -42.63 32.56
N GLU A 322 -2.75 -42.53 33.75
CA GLU A 322 -3.39 -42.86 35.04
C GLU A 322 -4.57 -41.93 35.34
N PHE A 323 -4.41 -40.62 35.10
CA PHE A 323 -5.50 -39.66 35.28
C PHE A 323 -6.67 -39.91 34.32
N ARG A 324 -6.36 -40.26 33.06
CA ARG A 324 -7.39 -40.65 32.07
C ARG A 324 -8.10 -41.94 32.47
N LYS A 325 -7.38 -42.94 33.00
CA LYS A 325 -7.98 -44.16 33.56
C LYS A 325 -8.95 -43.80 34.69
N LEU A 326 -8.53 -42.97 35.66
CA LEU A 326 -9.36 -42.57 36.79
C LEU A 326 -10.68 -41.91 36.34
N ILE A 327 -10.61 -40.95 35.42
CA ILE A 327 -11.81 -40.26 34.89
C ILE A 327 -12.74 -41.25 34.17
N LEU A 328 -12.19 -42.19 33.40
CA LEU A 328 -12.99 -43.17 32.66
C LEU A 328 -13.66 -44.16 33.61
N THR A 329 -12.95 -44.64 34.64
CA THR A 329 -13.50 -45.53 35.67
C THR A 329 -14.60 -44.84 36.47
N LEU A 330 -14.43 -43.56 36.79
CA LEU A 330 -15.47 -42.77 37.46
C LEU A 330 -16.70 -42.59 36.56
N LYS A 331 -16.50 -42.38 35.25
CA LYS A 331 -17.60 -42.19 34.28
C LYS A 331 -18.39 -43.48 34.05
N SER A 332 -17.73 -44.63 34.00
CA SER A 332 -18.39 -45.94 33.90
C SER A 332 -19.10 -46.32 35.20
N ALA A 333 -18.47 -46.11 36.36
CA ALA A 333 -19.09 -46.31 37.66
C ALA A 333 -20.35 -45.43 37.83
N TYR A 334 -20.27 -44.15 37.42
CA TYR A 334 -21.41 -43.24 37.44
C TYR A 334 -22.55 -43.72 36.51
N LYS A 335 -22.23 -44.23 35.31
CA LYS A 335 -23.22 -44.77 34.38
C LYS A 335 -23.95 -45.98 34.96
N ILE A 336 -23.22 -46.92 35.56
CA ILE A 336 -23.77 -48.10 36.23
C ILE A 336 -24.62 -47.69 37.44
N GLN A 337 -24.17 -46.71 38.23
CA GLN A 337 -24.92 -46.19 39.37
C GLN A 337 -26.22 -45.49 38.94
N LYS A 338 -26.20 -44.80 37.79
CA LYS A 338 -27.38 -44.17 37.17
C LYS A 338 -28.37 -45.23 36.66
N GLU A 339 -27.88 -46.33 36.08
CA GLU A 339 -28.71 -47.46 35.62
C GLU A 339 -29.26 -48.30 36.79
N LYS A 340 -28.55 -48.41 37.92
CA LYS A 340 -29.07 -49.06 39.14
C LYS A 340 -30.06 -48.21 39.95
N LYS A 341 -30.20 -46.91 39.66
CA LYS A 341 -31.14 -46.00 40.33
C LYS A 341 -32.55 -45.98 39.71
N SER A 342 -32.84 -46.75 38.66
CA SER A 342 -34.22 -47.07 38.27
C SER A 342 -34.77 -48.17 39.18
N PRO A 343 -35.89 -47.94 39.91
CA PRO A 343 -36.28 -48.76 41.05
C PRO A 343 -36.80 -50.15 40.65
N LEU A 344 -36.51 -51.12 41.53
CA LEU A 344 -37.26 -52.36 41.70
C LEU A 344 -38.77 -52.10 41.61
N LEU A 345 -39.43 -52.60 40.56
CA LEU A 345 -40.89 -52.73 40.49
C LEU A 345 -41.26 -54.16 40.89
N MET A 346 -41.65 -54.25 42.17
CA MET A 346 -42.53 -55.22 42.84
C MET A 346 -42.56 -56.69 42.38
N LEU A 347 -42.06 -57.54 43.28
CA LEU A 347 -42.61 -58.85 43.56
C LEU A 347 -44.10 -58.75 43.96
N ASN A 348 -44.89 -59.72 43.48
CA ASN A 348 -46.02 -60.41 44.14
C ASN A 348 -47.51 -60.03 43.87
N PHE A 349 -48.21 -61.03 43.27
CA PHE A 349 -49.53 -61.65 43.66
C PHE A 349 -50.82 -60.79 43.50
N LEU A 350 -52.00 -61.21 42.99
CA LEU A 350 -52.87 -62.43 42.93
C LEU A 350 -54.11 -62.10 42.00
N PRO A 351 -55.26 -62.84 41.93
CA PRO A 351 -55.57 -64.24 41.58
C PRO A 351 -56.68 -64.42 40.48
N SER A 352 -56.83 -65.68 39.99
CA SER A 352 -58.02 -66.43 39.48
C SER A 352 -59.11 -65.86 38.54
N LEU A 353 -59.38 -66.58 37.44
CA LEU A 353 -60.66 -66.95 36.75
C LEU A 353 -60.24 -67.54 35.37
N VAL A 354 -60.53 -68.76 34.91
CA VAL A 354 -61.66 -69.72 35.04
C VAL A 354 -61.12 -71.15 35.09
#